data_AF-A0A831PK84-F1
#
_entry.id   AF-A0A831PK84-F1
#
_cell.length_a   1.000
_cell.length_b   1.000
_cell.length_c   1.000
_cell.angle_alpha   90.00
_cell.angle_beta   90.00
_cell.angle_gamma   90.00
#
_symmetry.space_group_name_H-M   'P 1'
#
loop_
_entity.id
_entity.type
_entity.pdbx_description
1 polymer ?
#
loop_
_entity_poly.entity_id
_entity_poly.type
_entity_poly.pdbx_seq_one_letter_code
_entity_poly.pdbx_strand_id
1 'polypeptide(L)'
;EGDFPEYAFPADEVLEIKTGAQVMFLKNDSSVEKRYYNGKIGKVVNIINDEIEVLCPGDTEPITVEPDVWENSRYSLNEFSGEIEEEVVGKFIQYPLKLAWAITIHKSQGLTFEKAIIDARQSFAHGQVYVALSRCKSLDGLVLSTPLNSQSVINDETVIGFTNQVEQNQPDEKVLEKHRKTYELQLLNELFDFKPVVRTITYLLKVWNENASSLMGNLKTELQNVLKPVQAEMIDVAEKFSPQMEKLAGEHGHAEENSPLQERLKKAADYFLTKQKEHLELPLENAGFETDNRAIRKRLADILGQLETELTTKRAGLESISGGFSIQRYLEARALASIEKPAVKARKQAASLNVTHPEFYRKLLEWRVNKSMETGMDEAKIVRQKVMLEIAQKLPATAVELKAVKGMGGKKMEQFGQDILALVLEFRREKGMDIPLNAKQEVELAGLDTKEVSLTLFKQGLKPLEIAKKRNLAVSTIEGHLAHFVNRGELDIFELIDRKKYDAIAKCLREKTETETTSDIKNKLGDGYSYGEIRLVMANLYK
;
A
#
# COMPACT_ATOMS: atom_id res chain seq x y z
N GLU A 1 -30.81 -10.07 -7.62
CA GLU A 1 -30.37 -10.15 -6.21
C GLU A 1 -29.99 -8.76 -5.72
N GLY A 2 -30.19 -8.46 -4.43
CA GLY A 2 -29.84 -7.15 -3.85
C GLY A 2 -30.72 -6.00 -4.33
N ASP A 3 -30.20 -4.77 -4.28
CA ASP A 3 -30.88 -3.55 -4.71
C ASP A 3 -30.71 -3.34 -6.22
N PHE A 4 -31.65 -3.87 -7.02
CA PHE A 4 -31.70 -3.66 -8.47
C PHE A 4 -33.15 -3.35 -8.88
N PRO A 5 -33.50 -2.08 -9.16
CA PRO A 5 -34.88 -1.70 -9.44
C PRO A 5 -35.37 -2.20 -10.80
N GLU A 6 -36.63 -2.65 -10.88
CA GLU A 6 -37.24 -3.25 -12.08
C GLU A 6 -37.16 -2.35 -13.33
N TYR A 7 -37.36 -1.04 -13.17
CA TYR A 7 -37.28 -0.08 -14.28
C TYR A 7 -35.88 0.05 -14.89
N ALA A 8 -34.85 -0.45 -14.21
CA ALA A 8 -33.46 -0.41 -14.66
C ALA A 8 -32.99 -1.74 -15.25
N PHE A 9 -33.84 -2.77 -15.33
CA PHE A 9 -33.46 -4.07 -15.87
C PHE A 9 -32.90 -3.93 -17.30
N PRO A 10 -31.67 -4.42 -17.56
CA PRO A 10 -31.01 -4.26 -18.85
C PRO A 10 -31.56 -5.24 -19.90
N ALA A 11 -32.16 -6.36 -19.46
CA ALA A 11 -32.82 -7.37 -20.27
C ALA A 11 -34.22 -7.68 -19.71
N ASP A 12 -35.00 -8.46 -20.46
CA ASP A 12 -36.33 -8.87 -20.00
C ASP A 12 -36.19 -9.82 -18.80
N GLU A 13 -36.98 -9.62 -17.75
CA GLU A 13 -36.97 -10.47 -16.54
C GLU A 13 -37.30 -11.93 -16.91
N VAL A 14 -38.29 -12.10 -17.78
CA VAL A 14 -38.65 -13.38 -18.39
C VAL A 14 -38.35 -13.30 -19.88
N LEU A 15 -37.32 -14.03 -20.33
CA LEU A 15 -36.94 -14.10 -21.73
C LEU A 15 -37.74 -15.17 -22.47
N GLU A 16 -38.78 -14.76 -23.21
CA GLU A 16 -39.56 -15.66 -24.07
C GLU A 16 -38.98 -15.72 -25.49
N ILE A 17 -38.39 -16.87 -25.85
CA ILE A 17 -37.76 -17.09 -27.17
C ILE A 17 -38.11 -18.46 -27.75
N LYS A 18 -37.87 -18.63 -29.06
CA LYS A 18 -38.01 -19.91 -29.77
C LYS A 18 -36.95 -20.06 -30.84
N THR A 19 -36.73 -21.30 -31.29
CA THR A 19 -35.92 -21.56 -32.47
C THR A 19 -36.43 -20.77 -33.68
N GLY A 20 -35.51 -20.10 -34.35
CA GLY A 20 -35.75 -19.20 -35.45
C GLY A 20 -36.03 -17.74 -35.07
N ALA A 21 -36.09 -17.41 -33.77
CA ALA A 21 -36.25 -16.03 -33.33
C ALA A 21 -35.04 -15.17 -33.69
N GLN A 22 -35.29 -13.93 -34.13
CA GLN A 22 -34.23 -12.94 -34.31
C GLN A 22 -33.96 -12.27 -32.97
N VAL A 23 -32.71 -12.33 -32.51
CA VAL A 23 -32.27 -11.83 -31.22
C VAL A 23 -31.08 -10.89 -31.38
N MET A 24 -30.88 -10.02 -30.40
CA MET A 24 -29.76 -9.09 -30.32
C MET A 24 -29.05 -9.27 -28.98
N PHE A 25 -27.72 -9.24 -29.04
CA PHE A 25 -26.88 -9.28 -27.84
C PHE A 25 -26.93 -7.94 -27.09
N LEU A 26 -27.08 -7.98 -25.77
CA LEU A 26 -27.23 -6.80 -24.91
C LEU A 26 -25.95 -6.39 -24.17
N LYS A 27 -24.90 -7.23 -24.26
CA LYS A 27 -23.64 -7.06 -23.56
C LYS A 27 -22.50 -7.51 -24.48
N ASN A 28 -21.31 -6.97 -24.26
CA ASN A 28 -20.11 -7.50 -24.90
C ASN A 28 -19.74 -8.82 -24.24
N ASP A 29 -19.30 -9.81 -25.02
CA ASP A 29 -18.91 -11.11 -24.48
C ASP A 29 -17.82 -10.94 -23.41
N SER A 30 -18.13 -11.39 -22.20
CA SER A 30 -17.26 -11.31 -21.03
C SER A 30 -16.06 -12.26 -21.15
N SER A 31 -16.17 -13.31 -21.98
CA SER A 31 -15.10 -14.30 -22.19
C SER A 31 -13.87 -13.72 -22.89
N VAL A 32 -12.78 -14.48 -22.89
CA VAL A 32 -11.52 -14.14 -23.58
C VAL A 32 -11.70 -14.14 -25.10
N GLU A 33 -12.65 -14.92 -25.61
CA GLU A 33 -12.86 -15.16 -27.05
C GLU A 33 -13.59 -14.01 -27.75
N LYS A 34 -14.31 -13.15 -27.00
CA LYS A 34 -15.01 -11.95 -27.51
C LYS A 34 -15.91 -12.24 -28.73
N ARG A 35 -16.72 -13.30 -28.65
CA ARG A 35 -17.50 -13.85 -29.78
C ARG A 35 -18.64 -12.95 -30.25
N TYR A 36 -19.14 -12.08 -29.37
CA TYR A 36 -20.20 -11.12 -29.68
C TYR A 36 -19.98 -9.78 -28.97
N TYR A 37 -20.63 -8.74 -29.51
CA TYR A 37 -20.64 -7.38 -28.97
C TYR A 37 -22.08 -6.90 -28.79
N ASN A 38 -22.29 -5.92 -27.92
CA ASN A 38 -23.58 -5.30 -27.66
C ASN A 38 -24.16 -4.72 -28.97
N GLY A 39 -25.34 -5.19 -29.37
CA GLY A 39 -26.00 -4.83 -30.62
C GLY A 39 -25.79 -5.82 -31.78
N LYS A 40 -24.93 -6.84 -31.65
CA LYS A 40 -24.81 -7.91 -32.65
C LYS A 40 -26.15 -8.64 -32.77
N ILE A 41 -26.64 -8.86 -33.99
CA ILE A 41 -27.91 -9.54 -34.27
C ILE A 41 -27.61 -10.97 -34.74
N GLY A 42 -28.42 -11.92 -34.29
CA GLY A 42 -28.37 -13.30 -34.74
C GLY A 42 -29.74 -13.96 -34.73
N LYS A 43 -29.76 -15.22 -35.17
CA LYS A 43 -30.95 -16.06 -35.18
C LYS A 43 -30.72 -17.24 -34.24
N VAL A 44 -31.68 -17.49 -33.34
CA VAL A 44 -31.66 -18.67 -32.47
C VAL A 44 -31.78 -19.91 -33.36
N VAL A 45 -30.78 -20.80 -33.33
CA VAL A 45 -30.78 -22.04 -34.11
C VAL A 45 -31.16 -23.25 -33.27
N ASN A 46 -30.91 -23.20 -31.97
CA ASN A 46 -31.18 -24.31 -31.06
C ASN A 46 -31.39 -23.81 -29.63
N ILE A 47 -32.19 -24.55 -28.87
CA ILE A 47 -32.40 -24.34 -27.43
C ILE A 47 -32.43 -25.73 -26.80
N ILE A 48 -31.40 -26.09 -26.04
CA ILE A 48 -31.29 -27.38 -25.36
C ILE A 48 -31.05 -27.11 -23.89
N ASN A 49 -31.96 -27.58 -23.02
CA ASN A 49 -31.91 -27.32 -21.57
C ASN A 49 -31.77 -25.81 -21.29
N ASP A 50 -30.67 -25.41 -20.65
CA ASP A 50 -30.30 -24.04 -20.30
C ASP A 50 -29.23 -23.46 -21.27
N GLU A 51 -29.12 -24.00 -22.49
CA GLU A 51 -28.18 -23.49 -23.51
C GLU A 51 -28.94 -22.95 -24.73
N ILE A 52 -28.64 -21.71 -25.11
CA ILE A 52 -29.20 -21.05 -26.29
C ILE A 52 -28.10 -20.89 -27.32
N GLU A 53 -28.31 -21.43 -28.53
CA GLU A 53 -27.37 -21.28 -29.64
C GLU A 53 -27.86 -20.22 -30.62
N VAL A 54 -27.03 -19.22 -30.90
CA VAL A 54 -27.34 -18.10 -31.79
C VAL A 54 -26.35 -18.07 -32.95
N LEU A 55 -26.85 -18.20 -34.18
CA LEU A 55 -26.05 -18.03 -35.39
C LEU A 55 -26.15 -16.58 -35.87
N CYS A 56 -25.02 -15.89 -35.96
CA CYS A 56 -24.98 -14.51 -36.44
C CYS A 56 -24.66 -14.46 -37.95
N PRO A 57 -25.11 -13.42 -38.68
CA PRO A 57 -24.76 -13.25 -40.08
C PRO A 57 -23.24 -13.16 -40.28
N GLY A 58 -22.71 -14.03 -41.14
CA GLY A 58 -21.28 -14.08 -41.47
C GLY A 58 -20.46 -15.07 -40.63
N ASP A 59 -21.02 -15.59 -39.53
CA ASP A 59 -20.36 -16.61 -38.71
C ASP A 59 -20.66 -18.01 -39.27
N THR A 60 -19.67 -18.91 -39.22
CA THR A 60 -19.81 -20.30 -39.69
C THR A 60 -20.40 -21.24 -38.65
N GLU A 61 -20.19 -20.93 -37.37
CA GLU A 61 -20.62 -21.75 -36.24
C GLU A 61 -21.55 -20.94 -35.32
N PRO A 62 -22.54 -21.58 -34.69
CA PRO A 62 -23.39 -20.91 -33.73
C PRO A 62 -22.64 -20.61 -32.43
N ILE A 63 -23.02 -19.49 -31.79
CA ILE A 63 -22.49 -19.08 -30.50
C ILE A 63 -23.40 -19.66 -29.41
N THR A 64 -22.83 -20.47 -28.52
CA THR A 64 -23.51 -20.88 -27.28
C THR A 64 -23.52 -19.71 -26.29
N VAL A 65 -24.72 -19.28 -25.92
CA VAL A 65 -24.96 -18.11 -25.08
C VAL A 65 -25.28 -18.55 -23.66
N GLU A 66 -24.47 -18.08 -22.72
CA GLU A 66 -24.62 -18.34 -21.28
C GLU A 66 -25.23 -17.11 -20.58
N PRO A 67 -25.86 -17.30 -19.39
CA PRO A 67 -26.29 -16.18 -18.56
C PRO A 67 -25.10 -15.29 -18.17
N ASP A 68 -25.30 -13.97 -18.22
CA ASP A 68 -24.30 -12.98 -17.81
C ASP A 68 -24.85 -12.11 -16.68
N VAL A 69 -23.96 -11.42 -15.97
CA VAL A 69 -24.25 -10.62 -14.78
C VAL A 69 -24.13 -9.13 -15.10
N TRP A 70 -25.15 -8.36 -14.73
CA TRP A 70 -25.10 -6.89 -14.67
C TRP A 70 -25.08 -6.46 -13.21
N GLU A 71 -24.19 -5.52 -12.89
CA GLU A 71 -23.99 -5.02 -11.54
C GLU A 71 -24.61 -3.62 -11.41
N ASN A 72 -25.32 -3.38 -10.32
CA ASN A 72 -25.80 -2.05 -9.94
C ASN A 72 -24.88 -1.51 -8.85
N SER A 73 -24.13 -0.46 -9.18
CA SER A 73 -23.14 0.15 -8.28
C SER A 73 -23.63 1.48 -7.72
N ARG A 74 -23.37 1.72 -6.43
CA ARG A 74 -23.55 3.00 -5.76
C ARG A 74 -22.18 3.63 -5.53
N TYR A 75 -22.05 4.89 -5.95
CA TYR A 75 -20.84 5.67 -5.71
C TYR A 75 -21.00 6.47 -4.42
N SER A 76 -19.98 6.43 -3.57
CA SER A 76 -19.91 7.21 -2.34
C SER A 76 -18.58 7.96 -2.27
N LEU A 77 -18.58 9.14 -1.64
CA LEU A 77 -17.34 9.88 -1.40
C LEU A 77 -16.70 9.34 -0.12
N ASN A 78 -15.49 8.81 -0.21
CA ASN A 78 -14.74 8.43 0.98
C ASN A 78 -14.30 9.70 1.71
N GLU A 79 -14.88 9.97 2.89
CA GLU A 79 -14.64 11.20 3.66
C GLU A 79 -13.17 11.37 4.12
N PHE A 80 -12.35 10.31 4.06
CA PHE A 80 -10.95 10.32 4.47
C PHE A 80 -9.97 10.49 3.32
N SER A 81 -10.20 9.84 2.17
CA SER A 81 -9.34 9.97 0.98
C SER A 81 -9.81 11.05 0.00
N GLY A 82 -11.09 11.44 0.06
CA GLY A 82 -11.72 12.32 -0.94
C GLY A 82 -11.94 11.62 -2.29
N GLU A 83 -11.67 10.32 -2.38
CA GLU A 83 -11.86 9.53 -3.60
C GLU A 83 -13.30 8.99 -3.68
N ILE A 84 -13.75 8.74 -4.91
CA ILE A 84 -15.05 8.11 -5.16
C ILE A 84 -14.86 6.59 -4.99
N GLU A 85 -15.56 5.99 -4.04
CA GLU A 85 -15.61 4.54 -3.84
C GLU A 85 -16.87 3.96 -4.50
N GLU A 86 -16.70 2.88 -5.24
CA GLU A 86 -17.77 2.13 -5.90
C GLU A 86 -18.14 0.89 -5.08
N GLU A 87 -19.42 0.78 -4.69
CA GLU A 87 -19.96 -0.38 -3.99
C GLU A 87 -21.06 -1.05 -4.83
N VAL A 88 -20.91 -2.34 -5.13
CA VAL A 88 -21.95 -3.11 -5.85
C VAL A 88 -23.08 -3.47 -4.88
N VAL A 89 -24.25 -2.87 -5.07
CA VAL A 89 -25.43 -3.01 -4.19
C VAL A 89 -26.47 -4.02 -4.71
N GLY A 90 -26.37 -4.43 -5.98
CA GLY A 90 -27.27 -5.40 -6.58
C GLY A 90 -26.72 -6.05 -7.85
N LYS A 91 -27.28 -7.20 -8.21
CA LYS A 91 -26.91 -7.97 -9.41
C LYS A 91 -28.15 -8.48 -10.14
N PHE A 92 -28.15 -8.38 -11.47
CA PHE A 92 -29.15 -8.95 -12.37
C PHE A 92 -28.48 -10.01 -13.25
N ILE A 93 -29.03 -11.22 -13.30
CA ILE A 93 -28.42 -12.36 -14.02
C ILE A 93 -29.44 -12.85 -15.05
N GLN A 94 -29.05 -12.84 -16.32
CA GLN A 94 -29.92 -13.25 -17.44
C GLN A 94 -29.08 -13.55 -18.68
N TYR A 95 -29.63 -14.28 -19.65
CA TYR A 95 -29.02 -14.35 -20.98
C TYR A 95 -28.92 -12.93 -21.58
N PRO A 96 -27.78 -12.52 -22.15
CA PRO A 96 -27.59 -11.21 -22.77
C PRO A 96 -28.28 -11.13 -24.13
N LEU A 97 -29.55 -11.51 -24.21
CA LEU A 97 -30.35 -11.56 -25.43
C LEU A 97 -31.67 -10.83 -25.25
N LYS A 98 -32.14 -10.21 -26.34
CA LYS A 98 -33.51 -9.69 -26.46
C LYS A 98 -34.02 -9.91 -27.87
N LEU A 99 -35.32 -10.07 -28.03
CA LEU A 99 -35.96 -10.11 -29.34
C LEU A 99 -35.66 -8.84 -30.14
N ALA A 100 -35.28 -9.01 -31.41
CA ALA A 100 -34.69 -7.95 -32.22
C ALA A 100 -35.38 -7.76 -33.58
N TRP A 101 -36.70 -8.05 -33.66
CA TRP A 101 -37.50 -7.67 -34.83
C TRP A 101 -37.82 -6.18 -34.88
N ALA A 102 -37.94 -5.56 -33.72
CA ALA A 102 -38.14 -4.13 -33.56
C ALA A 102 -37.20 -3.61 -32.48
N ILE A 103 -36.64 -2.44 -32.71
CA ILE A 103 -35.75 -1.75 -31.78
C ILE A 103 -36.14 -0.27 -31.75
N THR A 104 -35.99 0.37 -30.60
CA THR A 104 -36.20 1.81 -30.50
C THR A 104 -35.06 2.54 -31.20
N ILE A 105 -35.33 3.74 -31.74
CA ILE A 105 -34.31 4.56 -32.40
C ILE A 105 -33.10 4.80 -31.48
N HIS A 106 -33.34 5.07 -30.20
CA HIS A 106 -32.28 5.25 -29.20
C HIS A 106 -31.38 4.00 -29.05
N LYS A 107 -31.96 2.80 -29.01
CA LYS A 107 -31.20 1.55 -28.91
C LYS A 107 -30.51 1.16 -30.22
N SER A 108 -30.90 1.76 -31.34
CA SER A 108 -30.23 1.56 -32.63
C SER A 108 -28.98 2.43 -32.84
N GLN A 109 -28.70 3.39 -31.94
CA GLN A 109 -27.58 4.31 -32.10
C GLN A 109 -26.25 3.56 -32.17
N GLY A 110 -25.45 3.86 -33.21
CA GLY A 110 -24.19 3.17 -33.48
C GLY A 110 -24.32 1.86 -34.26
N LEU A 111 -25.54 1.35 -34.48
CA LEU A 111 -25.79 0.17 -35.31
C LEU A 111 -25.99 0.55 -36.77
N THR A 112 -25.70 -0.39 -37.67
CA THR A 112 -25.86 -0.21 -39.11
C THR A 112 -26.63 -1.38 -39.69
N PHE A 113 -27.69 -1.10 -40.44
CA PHE A 113 -28.58 -2.08 -41.06
C PHE A 113 -28.51 -2.02 -42.58
N GLU A 114 -28.63 -3.18 -43.22
CA GLU A 114 -28.80 -3.28 -44.67
C GLU A 114 -30.18 -2.82 -45.11
N LYS A 115 -31.21 -3.21 -44.34
CA LYS A 115 -32.60 -2.84 -44.56
C LYS A 115 -33.27 -2.54 -43.24
N ALA A 116 -34.05 -1.47 -43.17
CA ALA A 116 -34.87 -1.18 -42.00
C ALA A 116 -36.20 -0.54 -42.39
N ILE A 117 -37.23 -0.89 -41.61
CA ILE A 117 -38.52 -0.19 -41.63
C ILE A 117 -38.50 0.78 -40.45
N ILE A 118 -38.64 2.07 -40.72
CA ILE A 118 -38.50 3.15 -39.74
C ILE A 118 -39.86 3.82 -39.54
N ASP A 119 -40.31 3.83 -38.28
CA ASP A 119 -41.37 4.72 -37.80
C ASP A 119 -40.74 5.80 -36.93
N ALA A 120 -40.76 7.05 -37.41
CA ALA A 120 -40.17 8.18 -36.68
C ALA A 120 -41.16 9.34 -36.48
N ARG A 121 -42.46 9.14 -36.74
CA ARG A 121 -43.47 10.22 -36.69
C ARG A 121 -43.56 10.89 -35.31
N GLN A 122 -43.45 10.11 -34.24
CA GLN A 122 -43.51 10.58 -32.85
C GLN A 122 -42.12 10.91 -32.26
N SER A 123 -41.13 11.22 -33.10
CA SER A 123 -39.82 11.63 -32.62
C SER A 123 -39.95 12.93 -31.82
N PHE A 124 -39.40 12.93 -30.60
CA PHE A 124 -39.54 14.01 -29.62
C PHE A 124 -38.17 14.59 -29.20
N ALA A 125 -37.08 13.91 -29.54
CA ALA A 125 -35.73 14.32 -29.21
C ALA A 125 -35.00 14.91 -30.42
N HIS A 126 -34.11 15.88 -30.16
CA HIS A 126 -33.24 16.50 -31.16
C HIS A 126 -32.39 15.43 -31.87
N GLY A 127 -32.34 15.48 -33.20
CA GLY A 127 -31.54 14.55 -34.01
C GLY A 127 -32.06 13.11 -34.09
N GLN A 128 -33.16 12.75 -33.41
CA GLN A 128 -33.68 11.38 -33.37
C GLN A 128 -34.04 10.83 -34.76
N VAL A 129 -34.70 11.62 -35.60
CA VAL A 129 -35.01 11.24 -36.99
C VAL A 129 -33.72 11.03 -37.79
N TYR A 130 -32.74 11.92 -37.64
CA TYR A 130 -31.44 11.78 -38.31
C TYR A 130 -30.72 10.50 -37.87
N VAL A 131 -30.73 10.18 -36.57
CA VAL A 131 -30.17 8.92 -36.04
C VAL A 131 -30.84 7.74 -36.73
N ALA A 132 -32.18 7.70 -36.79
CA ALA A 132 -32.93 6.62 -37.42
C ALA A 132 -32.56 6.45 -38.91
N LEU A 133 -32.58 7.54 -39.68
CA LEU A 133 -32.27 7.53 -41.11
C LEU A 133 -30.83 7.09 -41.38
N SER A 134 -29.87 7.56 -40.57
CA SER A 134 -28.45 7.21 -40.69
C SER A 134 -28.10 5.76 -40.30
N ARG A 135 -29.06 4.97 -39.78
CA ARG A 135 -28.81 3.56 -39.48
C ARG A 135 -28.83 2.68 -40.74
N CYS A 136 -29.43 3.12 -41.84
CA CYS A 136 -29.42 2.36 -43.10
C CYS A 136 -28.22 2.76 -43.98
N LYS A 137 -27.58 1.76 -44.60
CA LYS A 137 -26.44 2.00 -45.52
C LYS A 137 -26.83 2.70 -46.82
N SER A 138 -28.07 2.53 -47.26
CA SER A 138 -28.56 3.06 -48.53
C SER A 138 -30.02 3.48 -48.41
N LEU A 139 -30.45 4.38 -49.30
CA LEU A 139 -31.85 4.78 -49.41
C LEU A 139 -32.74 3.61 -49.86
N ASP A 140 -32.25 2.72 -50.73
CA ASP A 140 -33.01 1.55 -51.21
C ASP A 140 -33.32 0.54 -50.09
N GLY A 141 -32.47 0.49 -49.06
CA GLY A 141 -32.69 -0.33 -47.87
C GLY A 141 -33.67 0.28 -46.86
N LEU A 142 -34.04 1.56 -47.04
CA LEU A 142 -34.81 2.31 -46.08
C LEU A 142 -36.28 2.37 -46.49
N VAL A 143 -37.17 1.92 -45.59
CA VAL A 143 -38.61 2.03 -45.77
C VAL A 143 -39.19 2.83 -44.62
N LEU A 144 -39.91 3.92 -44.91
CA LEU A 144 -40.63 4.68 -43.90
C LEU A 144 -42.04 4.09 -43.76
N SER A 145 -42.42 3.66 -42.55
CA SER A 145 -43.79 3.17 -42.28
C SER A 145 -44.81 4.29 -42.36
N THR A 146 -44.38 5.53 -42.07
CA THR A 146 -45.19 6.74 -42.12
C THR A 146 -44.42 7.90 -42.76
N PRO A 147 -45.07 8.83 -43.49
CA PRO A 147 -44.41 10.01 -44.01
C PRO A 147 -43.81 10.88 -42.90
N LEU A 148 -42.59 11.36 -43.11
CA LEU A 148 -41.95 12.34 -42.22
C LEU A 148 -42.52 13.73 -42.48
N ASN A 149 -42.82 14.47 -41.42
CA ASN A 149 -43.18 15.87 -41.50
C ASN A 149 -42.00 16.74 -41.01
N SER A 150 -42.00 18.03 -41.37
CA SER A 150 -40.94 18.95 -40.96
C SER A 150 -40.88 19.17 -39.45
N GLN A 151 -41.98 18.94 -38.72
CA GLN A 151 -42.04 19.09 -37.27
C GLN A 151 -41.32 17.95 -36.53
N SER A 152 -41.19 16.77 -37.15
CA SER A 152 -40.45 15.63 -36.61
C SER A 152 -38.93 15.80 -36.71
N VAL A 153 -38.45 16.69 -37.58
CA VAL A 153 -37.01 16.97 -37.73
C VAL A 153 -36.62 18.10 -36.78
N ILE A 154 -36.31 17.72 -35.54
CA ILE A 154 -35.93 18.64 -34.47
C ILE A 154 -34.41 18.79 -34.47
N ASN A 155 -33.92 20.01 -34.68
CA ASN A 155 -32.50 20.34 -34.69
C ASN A 155 -32.16 21.24 -33.50
N ASP A 156 -30.98 21.04 -32.91
CA ASP A 156 -30.48 21.85 -31.79
C ASP A 156 -29.68 23.05 -32.32
N GLU A 157 -30.12 24.28 -32.03
CA GLU A 157 -29.47 25.51 -32.48
C GLU A 157 -28.04 25.66 -31.93
N THR A 158 -27.75 25.10 -30.76
CA THR A 158 -26.41 25.07 -30.15
C THR A 158 -25.45 24.26 -31.00
N VAL A 159 -25.90 23.08 -31.45
CA VAL A 159 -25.10 22.17 -32.29
C VAL A 159 -24.87 22.78 -33.67
N ILE A 160 -25.90 23.42 -34.25
CA ILE A 160 -25.77 24.15 -35.51
C ILE A 160 -24.78 25.32 -35.35
N GLY A 161 -24.91 26.12 -34.30
CA GLY A 161 -24.02 27.24 -34.00
C GLY A 161 -22.56 26.80 -33.87
N PHE A 162 -22.31 25.74 -33.10
CA PHE A 162 -20.99 25.14 -32.96
C PHE A 162 -20.44 24.66 -34.32
N THR A 163 -21.23 23.93 -35.10
CA THR A 163 -20.79 23.38 -36.40
C THR A 163 -20.43 24.51 -37.37
N ASN A 164 -21.27 25.53 -37.47
CA ASN A 164 -21.00 26.72 -38.28
C ASN A 164 -19.74 27.46 -37.82
N GLN A 165 -19.52 27.57 -36.50
CA GLN A 165 -18.34 28.21 -35.95
C GLN A 165 -17.07 27.43 -36.29
N VAL A 166 -17.10 26.10 -36.21
CA VAL A 166 -15.97 25.22 -36.59
C VAL A 166 -15.68 25.35 -38.09
N GLU A 167 -16.71 25.36 -38.94
CA GLU A 167 -16.54 25.55 -40.39
C GLU A 167 -15.96 26.93 -40.74
N GLN A 168 -16.39 27.99 -40.05
CA GLN A 168 -15.90 29.35 -40.28
C GLN A 168 -14.49 29.59 -39.75
N ASN A 169 -14.06 28.82 -38.74
CA ASN A 169 -12.75 28.96 -38.09
C ASN A 169 -11.89 27.71 -38.30
N GLN A 170 -11.86 27.18 -39.53
CA GLN A 170 -10.96 26.07 -39.84
C GLN A 170 -9.50 26.48 -39.56
N PRO A 171 -8.75 25.70 -38.76
CA PRO A 171 -7.34 25.97 -38.53
C PRO A 171 -6.60 25.96 -39.85
N ASP A 172 -5.85 27.03 -40.13
CA ASP A 172 -4.94 27.08 -41.27
C ASP A 172 -3.54 26.60 -40.87
N GLU A 173 -2.66 26.46 -41.87
CA GLU A 173 -1.27 26.05 -41.66
C GLU A 173 -0.53 27.00 -40.69
N LYS A 174 -0.88 28.29 -40.68
CA LYS A 174 -0.24 29.28 -39.80
C LYS A 174 -0.64 29.06 -38.35
N VAL A 175 -1.90 28.75 -38.10
CA VAL A 175 -2.43 28.39 -36.79
C VAL A 175 -1.79 27.11 -36.29
N LEU A 176 -1.67 26.08 -37.14
CA LEU A 176 -0.97 24.84 -36.81
C LEU A 176 0.48 25.11 -36.39
N GLU A 177 1.24 25.83 -37.21
CA GLU A 177 2.65 26.13 -36.95
C GLU A 177 2.84 26.97 -35.68
N LYS A 178 1.94 27.92 -35.40
CA LYS A 178 1.92 28.67 -34.14
C LYS A 178 1.69 27.76 -32.94
N HIS A 179 0.71 26.84 -33.02
CA HIS A 179 0.42 25.92 -31.92
C HIS A 179 1.54 24.90 -31.70
N ARG A 180 2.19 24.41 -32.76
CA ARG A 180 3.39 23.56 -32.66
C ARG A 180 4.50 24.25 -31.89
N LYS A 181 4.85 25.49 -32.26
CA LYS A 181 5.87 26.28 -31.53
C LYS A 181 5.49 26.54 -30.08
N THR A 182 4.22 26.84 -29.83
CA THR A 182 3.71 27.05 -28.46
C THR A 182 3.83 25.78 -27.62
N TYR A 183 3.50 24.64 -28.21
CA TYR A 183 3.59 23.34 -27.55
C TYR A 183 5.04 22.94 -27.28
N GLU A 184 5.96 23.14 -28.23
CA GLU A 184 7.40 22.91 -28.02
C GLU A 184 7.95 23.72 -26.85
N LEU A 185 7.66 25.02 -26.80
CA LEU A 185 8.07 25.89 -25.70
C LEU A 185 7.43 25.48 -24.37
N GLN A 186 6.16 25.04 -24.39
CA GLN A 186 5.50 24.52 -23.20
C GLN A 186 6.22 23.28 -22.67
N LEU A 187 6.58 22.32 -23.53
CA LEU A 187 7.31 21.11 -23.12
C LEU A 187 8.69 21.44 -22.53
N LEU A 188 9.41 22.38 -23.13
CA LEU A 188 10.73 22.82 -22.65
C LEU A 188 10.61 23.57 -21.32
N ASN A 189 9.66 24.48 -21.18
CA ASN A 189 9.42 25.21 -19.93
C ASN A 189 9.00 24.26 -18.81
N GLU A 190 8.13 23.28 -19.11
CA GLU A 190 7.76 22.23 -18.17
C GLU A 190 8.99 21.40 -17.76
N LEU A 191 9.91 21.07 -18.67
CA LEU A 191 11.12 20.31 -18.36
C LEU A 191 12.04 21.04 -17.36
N PHE A 192 12.21 22.35 -17.49
CA PHE A 192 13.07 23.13 -16.59
C PHE A 192 12.36 23.71 -15.36
N ASP A 193 11.05 23.51 -15.20
CA ASP A 193 10.32 23.94 -13.99
C ASP A 193 10.52 22.97 -12.81
N PHE A 194 11.19 23.43 -11.76
CA PHE A 194 11.40 22.68 -10.50
C PHE A 194 10.49 23.15 -9.35
N LYS A 195 9.56 24.06 -9.59
CA LYS A 195 8.60 24.51 -8.55
C LYS A 195 7.74 23.36 -8.01
N PRO A 196 7.26 22.40 -8.83
CA PRO A 196 6.48 21.26 -8.34
C PRO A 196 7.27 20.43 -7.30
N VAL A 197 8.55 20.12 -7.57
CA VAL A 197 9.47 19.44 -6.64
C VAL A 197 9.53 20.18 -5.29
N VAL A 198 9.68 21.51 -5.30
CA VAL A 198 9.73 22.33 -4.07
C VAL A 198 8.39 22.30 -3.32
N ARG A 199 7.25 22.28 -4.02
CA ARG A 199 5.93 22.13 -3.39
C ARG A 199 5.82 20.79 -2.67
N THR A 200 6.26 19.70 -3.31
CA THR A 200 6.30 18.36 -2.73
C THR A 200 7.18 18.32 -1.48
N ILE A 201 8.39 18.88 -1.54
CA ILE A 201 9.31 19.02 -0.38
C ILE A 201 8.67 19.83 0.75
N THR A 202 8.05 20.96 0.41
CA THR A 202 7.39 21.83 1.40
C THR A 202 6.21 21.13 2.08
N TYR A 203 5.42 20.36 1.33
CA TYR A 203 4.34 19.55 1.88
C TYR A 203 4.88 18.44 2.79
N LEU A 204 5.98 17.78 2.41
CA LEU A 204 6.62 16.79 3.28
C LEU A 204 7.10 17.41 4.60
N LEU A 205 7.71 18.60 4.54
CA LEU A 205 8.10 19.36 5.74
C LEU A 205 6.89 19.75 6.61
N LYS A 206 5.75 20.09 6.00
CA LYS A 206 4.50 20.35 6.73
C LYS A 206 4.04 19.10 7.48
N VAL A 207 3.92 17.96 6.80
CA VAL A 207 3.53 16.68 7.42
C VAL A 207 4.50 16.28 8.52
N TRP A 208 5.81 16.49 8.32
CA TRP A 208 6.80 16.27 9.37
C TRP A 208 6.53 17.14 10.60
N ASN A 209 6.34 18.44 10.42
CA ASN A 209 6.17 19.38 11.55
C ASN A 209 4.90 19.10 12.36
N GLU A 210 3.79 18.75 11.69
CA GLU A 210 2.54 18.33 12.34
C GLU A 210 2.71 17.07 13.21
N ASN A 211 3.70 16.24 12.89
CA ASN A 211 3.94 14.95 13.50
C ASN A 211 5.31 14.86 14.23
N ALA A 212 5.95 16.00 14.48
CA ALA A 212 7.34 16.06 14.94
C ALA A 212 7.60 15.33 16.26
N SER A 213 6.59 15.20 17.12
CA SER A 213 6.68 14.48 18.40
C SER A 213 6.85 12.96 18.25
N SER A 214 6.46 12.41 17.09
CA SER A 214 6.41 10.98 16.80
C SER A 214 7.38 10.58 15.67
N LEU A 215 8.21 11.51 15.21
CA LEU A 215 9.14 11.35 14.09
C LEU A 215 10.58 11.58 14.52
N MET A 216 11.48 10.84 13.90
CA MET A 216 12.91 10.90 14.15
C MET A 216 13.68 10.73 12.85
N GLY A 217 14.96 11.14 12.84
CA GLY A 217 15.85 11.05 11.68
C GLY A 217 16.28 12.42 11.16
N ASN A 218 17.08 12.42 10.11
CA ASN A 218 17.65 13.62 9.49
C ASN A 218 16.83 14.16 8.31
N LEU A 219 15.75 13.47 7.90
CA LEU A 219 14.94 13.84 6.75
C LEU A 219 14.53 15.32 6.74
N LYS A 220 14.02 15.86 7.86
CA LYS A 220 13.67 17.29 7.94
C LYS A 220 14.87 18.21 7.65
N THR A 221 16.03 17.90 8.24
CA THR A 221 17.23 18.72 8.09
C THR A 221 17.72 18.71 6.65
N GLU A 222 17.80 17.54 6.01
CA GLU A 222 18.18 17.44 4.60
C GLU A 222 17.21 18.22 3.71
N LEU A 223 15.91 18.05 3.90
CA LEU A 223 14.90 18.77 3.12
C LEU A 223 14.92 20.29 3.34
N GLN A 224 15.29 20.76 4.51
CA GLN A 224 15.48 22.20 4.74
C GLN A 224 16.75 22.71 4.04
N ASN A 225 17.81 21.90 3.99
CA ASN A 225 19.07 22.25 3.35
C ASN A 225 18.95 22.33 1.83
N VAL A 226 18.06 21.54 1.19
CA VAL A 226 17.88 21.57 -0.27
C VAL A 226 17.10 22.79 -0.78
N LEU A 227 16.22 23.39 0.04
CA LEU A 227 15.31 24.45 -0.44
C LEU A 227 16.05 25.67 -1.00
N LYS A 228 17.09 26.17 -0.30
CA LYS A 228 17.83 27.37 -0.73
C LYS A 228 18.67 27.13 -2.00
N PRO A 229 19.51 26.08 -2.08
CA PRO A 229 20.25 25.77 -3.30
C PRO A 229 19.35 25.52 -4.51
N VAL A 230 18.25 24.77 -4.34
CA VAL A 230 17.30 24.51 -5.44
C VAL A 230 16.63 25.80 -5.92
N GLN A 231 16.25 26.69 -5.02
CA GLN A 231 15.71 28.00 -5.42
C GLN A 231 16.73 28.79 -6.25
N ALA A 232 17.95 28.97 -5.73
CA ALA A 232 18.95 29.86 -6.34
C ALA A 232 19.58 29.29 -7.63
N GLU A 233 19.89 27.99 -7.66
CA GLU A 233 20.65 27.37 -8.74
C GLU A 233 19.76 26.60 -9.74
N MET A 234 18.49 26.37 -9.44
CA MET A 234 17.59 25.67 -10.37
C MET A 234 16.41 26.56 -10.77
N ILE A 235 15.60 27.03 -9.81
CA ILE A 235 14.38 27.81 -10.12
C ILE A 235 14.74 29.18 -10.71
N ASP A 236 15.57 29.97 -10.03
CA ASP A 236 15.93 31.32 -10.50
C ASP A 236 16.71 31.27 -11.83
N VAL A 237 17.48 30.20 -12.05
CA VAL A 237 18.21 29.96 -13.30
C VAL A 237 17.23 29.59 -14.42
N ALA A 238 16.25 28.72 -14.17
CA ALA A 238 15.22 28.36 -15.13
C ALA A 238 14.35 29.58 -15.50
N GLU A 239 13.98 30.42 -14.54
CA GLU A 239 13.22 31.65 -14.79
C GLU A 239 13.98 32.66 -15.67
N LYS A 240 15.30 32.76 -15.51
CA LYS A 240 16.15 33.57 -16.39
C LYS A 240 16.38 32.92 -17.76
N PHE A 241 16.29 31.59 -17.82
CA PHE A 241 16.48 30.82 -19.04
C PHE A 241 15.25 30.82 -19.96
N SER A 242 14.03 30.82 -19.41
CA SER A 242 12.77 30.82 -20.19
C SER A 242 12.72 31.93 -21.26
N PRO A 243 12.98 33.22 -20.94
CA PRO A 243 12.96 34.28 -21.96
C PRO A 243 14.06 34.11 -23.02
N GLN A 244 15.19 33.50 -22.66
CA GLN A 244 16.27 33.21 -23.61
C GLN A 244 15.83 32.11 -24.59
N MET A 245 15.15 31.06 -24.13
CA MET A 245 14.61 30.00 -24.98
C MET A 245 13.54 30.54 -25.92
N GLU A 246 12.59 31.32 -25.41
CA GLU A 246 11.52 31.94 -26.21
C GLU A 246 12.09 32.82 -27.32
N LYS A 247 13.10 33.63 -27.02
CA LYS A 247 13.79 34.46 -28.01
C LYS A 247 14.44 33.61 -29.11
N LEU A 248 15.22 32.59 -28.73
CA LEU A 248 15.92 31.73 -29.69
C LEU A 248 14.96 30.93 -30.57
N ALA A 249 13.85 30.45 -30.01
CA ALA A 249 12.78 29.77 -30.76
C ALA A 249 12.06 30.73 -31.73
N GLY A 250 11.88 31.99 -31.35
CA GLY A 250 11.29 33.02 -32.21
C GLY A 250 12.13 33.35 -33.44
N GLU A 251 13.46 33.35 -33.32
CA GLU A 251 14.38 33.79 -34.38
C GLU A 251 14.70 32.70 -35.42
N HIS A 252 14.71 31.41 -35.06
CA HIS A 252 15.25 30.35 -35.92
C HIS A 252 14.32 29.11 -36.06
N GLY A 253 13.01 29.28 -35.84
CA GLY A 253 12.02 28.23 -36.09
C GLY A 253 11.92 27.16 -34.99
N HIS A 254 11.49 25.96 -35.36
CA HIS A 254 11.21 24.85 -34.42
C HIS A 254 12.47 24.38 -33.70
N ALA A 255 12.31 23.96 -32.45
CA ALA A 255 13.43 23.63 -31.58
C ALA A 255 14.28 22.47 -32.10
N GLU A 256 13.69 21.51 -32.82
CA GLU A 256 14.41 20.35 -33.39
C GLU A 256 15.43 20.75 -34.47
N GLU A 257 15.12 21.77 -35.27
CA GLU A 257 15.91 22.20 -36.43
C GLU A 257 16.79 23.42 -36.12
N ASN A 258 16.57 24.05 -34.96
CA ASN A 258 17.23 25.28 -34.53
C ASN A 258 18.57 24.99 -33.85
N SER A 259 19.65 24.96 -34.64
CA SER A 259 21.02 24.68 -34.14
C SER A 259 21.45 25.53 -32.92
N PRO A 260 21.25 26.87 -32.90
CA PRO A 260 21.55 27.69 -31.73
C PRO A 260 20.78 27.28 -30.47
N LEU A 261 19.48 26.99 -30.60
CA LEU A 261 18.65 26.54 -29.47
C LEU A 261 19.05 25.14 -29.01
N GLN A 262 19.32 24.22 -29.93
CA GLN A 262 19.81 22.87 -29.64
C GLN A 262 21.09 22.90 -28.80
N GLU A 263 22.09 23.68 -29.19
CA GLU A 263 23.34 23.79 -28.42
C GLU A 263 23.08 24.35 -27.02
N ARG A 264 22.18 25.33 -26.91
CA ARG A 264 21.83 25.93 -25.62
C ARG A 264 21.07 24.95 -24.72
N LEU A 265 20.15 24.16 -25.27
CA LEU A 265 19.39 23.13 -24.57
C LEU A 265 20.30 22.01 -24.04
N LYS A 266 21.29 21.57 -24.82
CA LYS A 266 22.30 20.58 -24.36
C LYS A 266 23.07 21.09 -23.14
N LYS A 267 23.58 22.33 -23.21
CA LYS A 267 24.29 22.95 -22.07
C LYS A 267 23.40 23.13 -20.84
N ALA A 268 22.11 23.45 -21.05
CA ALA A 268 21.15 23.53 -19.96
C ALA A 268 20.90 22.15 -19.34
N ALA A 269 20.69 21.12 -20.16
CA ALA A 269 20.50 19.75 -19.70
C ALA A 269 21.64 19.28 -18.80
N ASP A 270 22.88 19.45 -19.25
CA ASP A 270 24.07 19.06 -18.46
C ASP A 270 24.16 19.81 -17.13
N TYR A 271 23.85 21.12 -17.15
CA TYR A 271 23.80 21.94 -15.94
C TYR A 271 22.73 21.43 -14.96
N PHE A 272 21.48 21.28 -15.41
CA PHE A 272 20.37 20.87 -14.56
C PHE A 272 20.48 19.43 -14.08
N LEU A 273 21.04 18.51 -14.88
CA LEU A 273 21.35 17.14 -14.43
C LEU A 273 22.36 17.14 -13.29
N THR A 274 23.43 17.94 -13.43
CA THR A 274 24.45 18.09 -12.38
C THR A 274 23.82 18.65 -11.11
N LYS A 275 23.03 19.72 -11.22
CA LYS A 275 22.38 20.37 -10.08
C LYS A 275 21.27 19.55 -9.44
N GLN A 276 20.49 18.79 -10.21
CA GLN A 276 19.53 17.85 -9.67
C GLN A 276 20.24 16.77 -8.84
N LYS A 277 21.34 16.21 -9.35
CA LYS A 277 22.11 15.21 -8.61
C LYS A 277 22.69 15.77 -7.31
N GLU A 278 23.34 16.94 -7.37
CA GLU A 278 23.97 17.61 -6.24
C GLU A 278 22.97 18.03 -5.15
N HIS A 279 21.89 18.70 -5.55
CA HIS A 279 21.00 19.41 -4.61
C HIS A 279 19.74 18.63 -4.26
N LEU A 280 19.36 17.59 -5.00
CA LEU A 280 18.14 16.81 -4.75
C LEU A 280 18.47 15.34 -4.49
N GLU A 281 19.13 14.66 -5.42
CA GLU A 281 19.32 13.20 -5.32
C GLU A 281 20.25 12.80 -4.17
N LEU A 282 21.44 13.40 -4.07
CA LEU A 282 22.41 13.07 -3.01
C LEU A 282 21.88 13.36 -1.58
N PRO A 283 21.24 14.52 -1.30
CA PRO A 283 20.62 14.76 0.00
C PRO A 283 19.50 13.77 0.32
N LEU A 284 18.65 13.44 -0.65
CA LEU A 284 17.55 12.49 -0.46
C LEU A 284 18.03 11.05 -0.24
N GLU A 285 19.12 10.63 -0.90
CA GLU A 285 19.74 9.31 -0.67
C GLU A 285 20.28 9.17 0.77
N ASN A 286 20.68 10.28 1.39
CA ASN A 286 21.17 10.33 2.78
C ASN A 286 20.07 10.63 3.80
N ALA A 287 18.85 10.95 3.35
CA ALA A 287 17.74 11.32 4.20
C ALA A 287 16.96 10.08 4.67
N GLY A 288 16.71 9.99 5.97
CA GLY A 288 15.92 8.91 6.55
C GLY A 288 15.05 9.36 7.70
N PHE A 289 14.02 8.56 7.98
CA PHE A 289 13.12 8.78 9.10
C PHE A 289 12.65 7.49 9.75
N GLU A 290 12.29 7.58 11.03
CA GLU A 290 11.67 6.49 11.77
C GLU A 290 10.45 6.99 12.55
N THR A 291 9.48 6.10 12.74
CA THR A 291 8.29 6.33 13.57
C THR A 291 7.63 5.02 13.98
N ASP A 292 7.09 4.95 15.19
CA ASP A 292 6.22 3.86 15.66
C ASP A 292 4.79 3.95 15.07
N ASN A 293 4.40 5.09 14.49
CA ASN A 293 3.06 5.26 13.93
C ASN A 293 3.01 4.76 12.48
N ARG A 294 2.33 3.63 12.27
CA ARG A 294 2.19 2.97 10.96
C ARG A 294 1.54 3.87 9.90
N ALA A 295 0.53 4.67 10.28
CA ALA A 295 -0.16 5.57 9.34
C ALA A 295 0.76 6.72 8.89
N ILE A 296 1.51 7.31 9.81
CA ILE A 296 2.50 8.36 9.50
C ILE A 296 3.63 7.79 8.64
N ARG A 297 4.10 6.57 8.95
CA ARG A 297 5.10 5.86 8.16
C ARG A 297 4.66 5.70 6.71
N LYS A 298 3.46 5.17 6.49
CA LYS A 298 2.88 5.01 5.15
C LYS A 298 2.77 6.36 4.44
N ARG A 299 2.15 7.36 5.07
CA ARG A 299 1.95 8.70 4.47
C ARG A 299 3.25 9.37 4.03
N LEU A 300 4.30 9.36 4.88
CA LEU A 300 5.59 9.93 4.51
C LEU A 300 6.30 9.12 3.42
N ALA A 301 6.18 7.78 3.45
CA ALA A 301 6.74 6.92 2.42
C ALA A 301 6.08 7.19 1.06
N ASP A 302 4.75 7.33 1.02
CA ASP A 302 3.99 7.61 -0.21
C ASP A 302 4.38 8.95 -0.83
N ILE A 303 4.46 10.02 -0.04
CA ILE A 303 4.86 11.36 -0.54
C ILE A 303 6.31 11.34 -1.02
N LEU A 304 7.21 10.64 -0.32
CA LEU A 304 8.59 10.51 -0.79
C LEU A 304 8.70 9.68 -2.07
N GLY A 305 7.87 8.65 -2.24
CA GLY A 305 7.79 7.89 -3.49
C GLY A 305 7.30 8.75 -4.66
N GLN A 306 6.35 9.66 -4.42
CA GLN A 306 5.92 10.65 -5.41
C GLN A 306 7.08 11.57 -5.79
N LEU A 307 7.83 12.09 -4.81
CA LEU A 307 9.01 12.93 -5.05
C LEU A 307 10.09 12.18 -5.86
N GLU A 308 10.37 10.93 -5.53
CA GLU A 308 11.35 10.11 -6.25
C GLU A 308 10.93 9.83 -7.70
N THR A 309 9.63 9.61 -7.93
CA THR A 309 9.06 9.43 -9.28
C THR A 309 9.17 10.72 -10.10
N GLU A 310 8.85 11.87 -9.48
CA GLU A 310 8.97 13.19 -10.10
C GLU A 310 10.42 13.50 -10.51
N LEU A 311 11.38 13.26 -9.62
CA LEU A 311 12.81 13.44 -9.91
C LEU A 311 13.33 12.48 -10.99
N THR A 312 12.88 11.23 -10.97
CA THR A 312 13.27 10.23 -11.99
C THR A 312 12.74 10.62 -13.37
N THR A 313 11.48 11.06 -13.44
CA THR A 313 10.88 11.56 -14.68
C THR A 313 11.61 12.81 -15.20
N LYS A 314 11.96 13.74 -14.32
CA LYS A 314 12.76 14.92 -14.67
C LYS A 314 14.14 14.55 -15.21
N ARG A 315 14.84 13.63 -14.54
CA ARG A 315 16.16 13.16 -14.97
C ARG A 315 16.09 12.56 -16.37
N ALA A 316 15.13 11.64 -16.60
CA ALA A 316 14.95 11.02 -17.91
C ALA A 316 14.65 12.05 -19.01
N GLY A 317 13.80 13.05 -18.70
CA GLY A 317 13.54 14.17 -19.59
C GLY A 317 14.80 14.97 -19.94
N LEU A 318 15.63 15.31 -18.96
CA LEU A 318 16.87 16.05 -19.16
C LEU A 318 17.91 15.22 -19.94
N GLU A 319 18.09 13.94 -19.60
CA GLU A 319 18.99 13.01 -20.29
C GLU A 319 18.61 12.86 -21.77
N SER A 320 17.30 12.81 -22.07
CA SER A 320 16.81 12.67 -23.45
C SER A 320 17.24 13.82 -24.37
N ILE A 321 17.51 15.00 -23.81
CA ILE A 321 17.85 16.21 -24.55
C ILE A 321 19.35 16.53 -24.54
N SER A 322 20.18 15.85 -23.73
CA SER A 322 21.64 16.01 -23.71
C SER A 322 22.30 15.69 -25.06
N GLY A 323 21.75 14.74 -25.83
CA GLY A 323 22.18 14.44 -27.20
C GLY A 323 21.61 15.41 -28.25
N GLY A 324 20.63 16.23 -27.87
CA GLY A 324 19.85 17.13 -28.73
C GLY A 324 18.36 16.87 -28.55
N PHE A 325 17.58 17.94 -28.46
CA PHE A 325 16.15 17.89 -28.24
C PHE A 325 15.41 17.30 -29.44
N SER A 326 14.50 16.38 -29.16
CA SER A 326 13.45 15.96 -30.07
C SER A 326 12.18 15.67 -29.28
N ILE A 327 11.04 16.10 -29.80
CA ILE A 327 9.74 15.93 -29.15
C ILE A 327 9.47 14.44 -28.91
N GLN A 328 9.69 13.61 -29.93
CA GLN A 328 9.44 12.17 -29.83
C GLN A 328 10.29 11.54 -28.73
N ARG A 329 11.61 11.73 -28.77
CA ARG A 329 12.54 11.16 -27.78
C ARG A 329 12.25 11.65 -26.36
N TYR A 330 11.90 12.93 -26.22
CA TYR A 330 11.54 13.51 -24.93
C TYR A 330 10.25 12.92 -24.37
N LEU A 331 9.18 12.83 -25.18
CA LEU A 331 7.90 12.28 -24.75
C LEU A 331 7.98 10.78 -24.44
N GLU A 332 8.72 10.02 -25.25
CA GLU A 332 9.00 8.60 -24.99
C GLU A 332 9.75 8.40 -23.66
N ALA A 333 10.83 9.15 -23.43
CA ALA A 333 11.58 9.09 -22.18
C ALA A 333 10.71 9.45 -20.96
N ARG A 334 9.88 10.49 -21.08
CA ARG A 334 8.95 10.91 -20.02
C ARG A 334 7.88 9.85 -19.74
N ALA A 335 7.32 9.22 -20.77
CA ALA A 335 6.31 8.18 -20.63
C ALA A 335 6.88 6.89 -20.03
N LEU A 336 8.07 6.47 -20.45
CA LEU A 336 8.74 5.30 -19.89
C LEU A 336 9.06 5.52 -18.40
N ALA A 337 9.60 6.68 -18.04
CA ALA A 337 9.96 6.99 -16.66
C ALA A 337 8.75 7.14 -15.72
N SER A 338 7.56 7.47 -16.23
CA SER A 338 6.34 7.57 -15.42
C SER A 338 5.65 6.23 -15.19
N ILE A 339 5.86 5.25 -16.09
CA ILE A 339 5.32 3.89 -15.98
C ILE A 339 6.24 3.02 -15.12
N GLU A 340 7.55 3.18 -15.25
CA GLU A 340 8.52 2.47 -14.44
C GLU A 340 8.42 2.93 -12.98
N LYS A 341 7.93 2.03 -12.10
CA LYS A 341 8.08 2.26 -10.66
C LYS A 341 9.57 2.33 -10.37
N PRO A 342 10.09 3.44 -9.83
CA PRO A 342 11.49 3.48 -9.44
C PRO A 342 11.74 2.31 -8.52
N ALA A 343 12.77 1.50 -8.82
CA ALA A 343 13.20 0.44 -7.93
C ALA A 343 13.38 1.08 -6.55
N VAL A 344 12.68 0.56 -5.53
CA VAL A 344 12.80 1.05 -4.16
C VAL A 344 14.25 0.81 -3.76
N LYS A 345 15.13 1.78 -4.03
CA LYS A 345 16.49 1.74 -3.53
C LYS A 345 16.32 1.71 -2.02
N ALA A 346 16.83 0.64 -1.39
CA ALA A 346 16.86 0.56 0.05
C ALA A 346 17.59 1.81 0.53
N ARG A 347 16.83 2.78 1.08
CA ARG A 347 17.44 3.99 1.64
C ARG A 347 18.46 3.50 2.65
N LYS A 348 19.70 3.97 2.53
CA LYS A 348 20.71 3.70 3.56
C LYS A 348 20.04 4.05 4.90
N GLN A 349 20.10 3.11 5.86
CA GLN A 349 19.51 3.32 7.19
C GLN A 349 19.84 4.74 7.63
N ALA A 350 18.79 5.49 7.98
CA ALA A 350 18.84 6.93 8.28
C ALA A 350 20.20 7.30 8.88
N ALA A 351 20.96 8.15 8.18
CA ALA A 351 22.24 8.63 8.66
C ALA A 351 22.07 9.07 10.11
N SER A 352 22.88 8.47 10.99
CA SER A 352 22.89 8.59 12.45
C SER A 352 21.86 9.58 12.98
N LEU A 353 20.74 9.06 13.48
CA LEU A 353 19.98 9.76 14.52
C LEU A 353 20.99 10.49 15.43
N ASN A 354 20.71 11.74 15.81
CA ASN A 354 21.49 12.46 16.84
C ASN A 354 21.31 11.78 18.21
N VAL A 355 21.66 10.49 18.30
CA VAL A 355 21.80 9.69 19.51
C VAL A 355 23.28 9.65 19.77
N THR A 356 23.66 10.00 20.98
CA THR A 356 25.05 9.91 21.46
C THR A 356 25.67 8.54 21.19
N HIS A 357 24.86 7.48 21.19
CA HIS A 357 25.29 6.09 21.00
C HIS A 357 24.41 5.35 19.97
N PRO A 358 24.66 5.52 18.64
CA PRO A 358 23.82 4.94 17.59
C PRO A 358 23.89 3.41 17.54
N GLU A 359 25.05 2.82 17.86
CA GLU A 359 25.21 1.37 17.90
C GLU A 359 24.38 0.71 19.01
N PHE A 360 24.31 1.34 20.18
CA PHE A 360 23.49 0.86 21.27
C PHE A 360 21.99 0.99 20.97
N TYR A 361 21.59 2.08 20.32
CA TYR A 361 20.21 2.24 19.89
C TYR A 361 19.77 1.15 18.88
N ARG A 362 20.66 0.70 17.98
CA ARG A 362 20.38 -0.46 17.11
C ARG A 362 20.16 -1.74 17.92
N LYS A 363 21.01 -2.01 18.93
CA LYS A 363 20.81 -3.14 19.85
C LYS A 363 19.43 -3.08 20.54
N LEU A 364 18.98 -1.90 20.96
CA LEU A 364 17.63 -1.73 21.55
C LEU A 364 16.49 -1.97 20.55
N LEU A 365 16.64 -1.55 19.28
CA LEU A 365 15.65 -1.81 18.24
C LEU A 365 15.51 -3.31 17.97
N GLU A 366 16.63 -4.02 17.81
CA GLU A 366 16.66 -5.46 17.59
C GLU A 366 16.04 -6.21 18.78
N TRP A 367 16.42 -5.83 20.00
CA TRP A 367 15.82 -6.37 21.22
C TRP A 367 14.29 -6.14 21.24
N ARG A 368 13.81 -4.95 20.88
CA ARG A 368 12.37 -4.65 20.86
C ARG A 368 11.61 -5.52 19.86
N VAL A 369 12.19 -5.75 18.68
CA VAL A 369 11.61 -6.63 17.65
C VAL A 369 11.55 -8.07 18.16
N ASN A 370 12.64 -8.59 18.71
CA ASN A 370 12.68 -9.95 19.27
C ASN A 370 11.67 -10.11 20.41
N LYS A 371 11.60 -9.12 21.30
CA LYS A 371 10.64 -9.11 22.42
C LYS A 371 9.18 -9.04 21.94
N SER A 372 8.92 -8.34 20.84
CA SER A 372 7.60 -8.29 20.17
C SER A 372 7.19 -9.67 19.66
N MET A 373 8.12 -10.39 19.02
CA MET A 373 7.88 -11.75 18.57
C MET A 373 7.66 -12.72 19.73
N GLU A 374 8.47 -12.62 20.80
CA GLU A 374 8.35 -13.46 22.00
C GLU A 374 7.02 -13.28 22.74
N THR A 375 6.56 -12.03 22.86
CA THR A 375 5.40 -11.68 23.70
C THR A 375 4.10 -11.54 22.91
N GLY A 376 4.16 -11.50 21.57
CA GLY A 376 3.04 -11.17 20.70
C GLY A 376 2.52 -9.73 20.84
N MET A 377 3.23 -8.87 21.58
CA MET A 377 2.84 -7.48 21.81
C MET A 377 3.37 -6.58 20.72
N ASP A 378 2.56 -5.61 20.26
CA ASP A 378 3.04 -4.56 19.34
C ASP A 378 4.27 -3.84 19.91
N GLU A 379 5.25 -3.54 19.05
CA GLU A 379 6.53 -2.93 19.43
C GLU A 379 6.37 -1.65 20.27
N ALA A 380 5.40 -0.79 19.94
CA ALA A 380 5.14 0.43 20.70
C ALA A 380 4.61 0.14 22.12
N LYS A 381 4.01 -1.04 22.32
CA LYS A 381 3.59 -1.59 23.62
C LYS A 381 4.71 -2.30 24.37
N ILE A 382 5.93 -2.41 23.85
CA ILE A 382 7.11 -2.91 24.60
C ILE A 382 7.87 -1.73 25.18
N VAL A 383 8.50 -0.93 24.33
CA VAL A 383 9.09 0.35 24.70
C VAL A 383 8.89 1.31 23.54
N ARG A 384 8.28 2.47 23.82
CA ARG A 384 8.09 3.52 22.80
C ARG A 384 9.46 4.01 22.33
N GLN A 385 9.58 4.31 21.04
CA GLN A 385 10.84 4.71 20.42
C GLN A 385 11.52 5.90 21.12
N LYS A 386 10.75 6.90 21.56
CA LYS A 386 11.27 8.07 22.31
C LYS A 386 11.95 7.68 23.63
N VAL A 387 11.47 6.63 24.28
CA VAL A 387 12.04 6.12 25.53
C VAL A 387 13.36 5.39 25.23
N MET A 388 13.42 4.58 24.17
CA MET A 388 14.67 3.92 23.75
C MET A 388 15.75 4.92 23.38
N LEU A 389 15.40 6.03 22.73
CA LEU A 389 16.33 7.13 22.49
C LEU A 389 16.87 7.71 23.79
N GLU A 390 16.00 8.02 24.75
CA GLU A 390 16.41 8.61 26.02
C GLU A 390 17.31 7.64 26.81
N ILE A 391 17.04 6.33 26.76
CA ILE A 391 17.91 5.28 27.31
C ILE A 391 19.25 5.27 26.59
N ALA A 392 19.26 5.32 25.25
CA ALA A 392 20.49 5.32 24.47
C ALA A 392 21.32 6.60 24.62
N GLN A 393 20.71 7.72 25.00
CA GLN A 393 21.40 8.97 25.32
C GLN A 393 21.97 8.97 26.75
N LYS A 394 21.21 8.45 27.74
CA LYS A 394 21.58 8.50 29.16
C LYS A 394 22.41 7.31 29.62
N LEU A 395 22.30 6.16 28.96
CA LEU A 395 22.91 4.87 29.34
C LEU A 395 22.77 4.57 30.85
N PRO A 396 21.54 4.43 31.39
CA PRO A 396 21.36 4.24 32.84
C PRO A 396 22.03 2.94 33.34
N ALA A 397 22.93 3.04 34.32
CA ALA A 397 23.64 1.89 34.90
C ALA A 397 22.86 1.14 35.98
N THR A 398 21.82 1.75 36.53
CA THR A 398 21.11 1.23 37.70
C THR A 398 19.61 1.20 37.45
N ALA A 399 18.90 0.32 38.15
CA ALA A 399 17.44 0.28 38.11
C ALA A 399 16.79 1.64 38.46
N VAL A 400 17.43 2.42 39.34
CA VAL A 400 16.97 3.77 39.71
C VAL A 400 17.10 4.76 38.55
N GLU A 401 18.26 4.77 37.89
CA GLU A 401 18.50 5.62 36.72
C GLU A 401 17.58 5.25 35.55
N LEU A 402 17.36 3.95 35.31
CA LEU A 402 16.49 3.48 34.23
C LEU A 402 15.03 3.86 34.52
N LYS A 403 14.57 3.72 35.76
CA LYS A 403 13.22 4.13 36.17
C LYS A 403 13.00 5.65 36.06
N ALA A 404 14.06 6.45 36.18
CA ALA A 404 14.00 7.90 36.01
C ALA A 404 13.81 8.34 34.54
N VAL A 405 13.99 7.44 33.57
CA VAL A 405 13.68 7.70 32.16
C VAL A 405 12.15 7.78 31.98
N LYS A 406 11.66 8.88 31.40
CA LYS A 406 10.22 9.14 31.27
C LYS A 406 9.55 8.11 30.35
N GLY A 407 8.86 7.14 30.94
CA GLY A 407 8.22 6.03 30.22
C GLY A 407 8.68 4.64 30.67
N MET A 408 9.71 4.56 31.53
CA MET A 408 10.21 3.34 32.16
C MET A 408 9.69 3.14 33.59
N GLY A 409 8.50 3.65 33.92
CA GLY A 409 7.88 3.50 35.24
C GLY A 409 6.95 2.29 35.35
N GLY A 410 6.66 1.87 36.59
CA GLY A 410 5.63 0.87 36.91
C GLY A 410 5.83 -0.47 36.20
N LYS A 411 4.77 -0.96 35.54
CA LYS A 411 4.76 -2.25 34.82
C LYS A 411 5.86 -2.41 33.77
N LYS A 412 6.33 -1.32 33.16
CA LYS A 412 7.40 -1.37 32.16
C LYS A 412 8.75 -1.74 32.77
N MET A 413 9.03 -1.19 33.94
CA MET A 413 10.22 -1.54 34.70
C MET A 413 10.18 -3.00 35.14
N GLU A 414 9.01 -3.47 35.57
CA GLU A 414 8.79 -4.86 36.00
C GLU A 414 8.93 -5.87 34.84
N GLN A 415 8.41 -5.53 33.66
CA GLN A 415 8.38 -6.45 32.51
C GLN A 415 9.66 -6.46 31.69
N PHE A 416 10.30 -5.30 31.54
CA PHE A 416 11.39 -5.11 30.56
C PHE A 416 12.64 -4.44 31.15
N GLY A 417 12.59 -4.00 32.41
CA GLY A 417 13.68 -3.25 33.02
C GLY A 417 14.97 -4.05 33.15
N GLN A 418 14.88 -5.34 33.47
CA GLN A 418 16.05 -6.22 33.59
C GLN A 418 16.76 -6.44 32.25
N ASP A 419 16.01 -6.79 31.20
CA ASP A 419 16.56 -7.00 29.86
C ASP A 419 17.28 -5.74 29.35
N ILE A 420 16.66 -4.57 29.49
CA ILE A 420 17.23 -3.30 29.04
C ILE A 420 18.48 -2.93 29.85
N LEU A 421 18.44 -3.13 31.17
CA LEU A 421 19.58 -2.84 32.03
C LEU A 421 20.78 -3.75 31.70
N ALA A 422 20.53 -5.02 31.41
CA ALA A 422 21.56 -5.95 30.95
C ALA A 422 22.24 -5.45 29.65
N LEU A 423 21.44 -5.04 28.66
CA LEU A 423 21.95 -4.46 27.42
C LEU A 423 22.80 -3.19 27.66
N VAL A 424 22.34 -2.27 28.53
CA VAL A 424 23.09 -1.05 28.85
C VAL A 424 24.43 -1.38 29.49
N LEU A 425 24.45 -2.31 30.45
CA LEU A 425 25.64 -2.68 31.18
C LEU A 425 26.65 -3.44 30.32
N GLU A 426 26.18 -4.31 29.43
CA GLU A 426 27.01 -4.94 28.42
C GLU A 426 27.66 -3.89 27.51
N PHE A 427 26.89 -2.95 26.98
CA PHE A 427 27.41 -1.89 26.13
C PHE A 427 28.42 -0.98 26.85
N ARG A 428 28.15 -0.62 28.11
CA ARG A 428 29.09 0.15 28.93
C ARG A 428 30.41 -0.60 29.12
N ARG A 429 30.35 -1.91 29.37
CA ARG A 429 31.53 -2.77 29.49
C ARG A 429 32.33 -2.83 28.19
N GLU A 430 31.66 -3.06 27.05
CA GLU A 430 32.28 -3.10 25.71
C GLU A 430 33.01 -1.79 25.38
N LYS A 431 32.47 -0.65 25.79
CA LYS A 431 33.04 0.68 25.54
C LYS A 431 33.96 1.18 26.67
N GLY A 432 34.27 0.35 27.67
CA GLY A 432 35.18 0.71 28.78
C GLY A 432 34.67 1.83 29.70
N MET A 433 33.35 1.99 29.81
CA MET A 433 32.71 2.99 30.67
C MET A 433 32.62 2.51 32.13
N ASP A 434 32.50 3.45 33.06
CA ASP A 434 32.36 3.14 34.48
C ASP A 434 31.04 2.40 34.79
N ILE A 435 31.13 1.40 35.67
CA ILE A 435 30.00 0.57 36.11
C ILE A 435 29.92 0.68 37.64
N PRO A 436 28.91 1.38 38.19
CA PRO A 436 28.72 1.55 39.62
C PRO A 436 28.74 0.21 40.38
N LEU A 437 29.32 0.20 41.59
CA LEU A 437 29.44 -1.02 42.41
C LEU A 437 28.10 -1.72 42.67
N ASN A 438 27.03 -0.94 42.84
CA ASN A 438 25.66 -1.44 43.04
C ASN A 438 25.10 -2.14 41.79
N ALA A 439 25.57 -1.78 40.59
CA ALA A 439 25.21 -2.44 39.34
C ALA A 439 25.91 -3.81 39.19
N LYS A 440 27.09 -4.02 39.79
CA LYS A 440 27.81 -5.30 39.74
C LYS A 440 27.05 -6.45 40.42
N GLN A 441 26.29 -6.17 41.49
CA GLN A 441 25.42 -7.17 42.13
C GLN A 441 24.18 -7.50 41.29
N GLU A 442 23.67 -6.55 40.52
CA GLU A 442 22.57 -6.79 39.57
C GLU A 442 23.06 -7.59 38.34
N VAL A 443 24.33 -7.45 37.94
CA VAL A 443 24.99 -8.18 36.84
C VAL A 443 25.20 -9.67 37.12
N GLU A 444 25.55 -10.08 38.34
CA GLU A 444 25.74 -11.51 38.69
C GLU A 444 24.45 -12.34 38.54
N LEU A 445 23.29 -11.70 38.67
CA LEU A 445 21.98 -12.34 38.52
C LEU A 445 21.41 -12.24 37.09
N ALA A 446 21.89 -11.29 36.29
CA ALA A 446 21.37 -10.99 34.95
C ALA A 446 21.95 -11.88 33.83
N GLY A 447 23.01 -12.65 34.10
CA GLY A 447 23.65 -13.57 33.13
C GLY A 447 23.30 -15.05 33.31
N LEU A 448 22.42 -15.38 34.25
CA LEU A 448 22.05 -16.76 34.59
C LEU A 448 20.67 -17.10 34.04
N ASP A 449 20.48 -18.33 33.55
CA ASP A 449 19.14 -18.82 33.20
C ASP A 449 18.23 -18.74 34.45
N THR A 450 16.92 -18.57 34.24
CA THR A 450 15.95 -18.42 35.32
C THR A 450 15.99 -19.58 36.33
N LYS A 451 16.44 -20.77 35.89
CA LYS A 451 16.67 -21.94 36.74
C LYS A 451 17.90 -21.77 37.62
N GLU A 452 19.02 -21.30 37.07
CA GLU A 452 20.27 -21.05 37.77
C GLU A 452 20.14 -19.96 38.83
N VAL A 453 19.36 -18.91 38.56
CA VAL A 453 19.00 -17.89 39.56
C VAL A 453 18.26 -18.51 40.75
N SER A 454 17.38 -19.50 40.52
CA SER A 454 16.68 -20.20 41.61
C SER A 454 17.64 -21.05 42.44
N LEU A 455 18.57 -21.75 41.79
CA LEU A 455 19.56 -22.59 42.45
C LEU A 455 20.52 -21.75 43.31
N THR A 456 21.00 -20.62 42.79
CA THR A 456 21.89 -19.72 43.53
C THR A 456 21.24 -19.18 44.80
N LEU A 457 19.97 -18.74 44.70
CA LEU A 457 19.21 -18.28 45.87
C LEU A 457 18.93 -19.42 46.86
N PHE A 458 18.73 -20.65 46.38
CA PHE A 458 18.56 -21.82 47.24
C PHE A 458 19.84 -22.17 47.99
N LYS A 459 21.00 -22.18 47.30
CA LYS A 459 22.32 -22.42 47.92
C LYS A 459 22.73 -21.33 48.93
N GLN A 460 22.10 -20.16 48.89
CA GLN A 460 22.22 -19.10 49.91
C GLN A 460 21.35 -19.36 51.16
N GLY A 461 20.63 -20.48 51.22
CA GLY A 461 19.84 -20.91 52.38
C GLY A 461 18.37 -20.48 52.36
N LEU A 462 17.88 -19.87 51.27
CA LEU A 462 16.47 -19.49 51.16
C LEU A 462 15.60 -20.70 50.81
N LYS A 463 14.43 -20.81 51.45
CA LYS A 463 13.43 -21.83 51.13
C LYS A 463 12.67 -21.49 49.84
N PRO A 464 12.10 -22.47 49.11
CA PRO A 464 11.37 -22.23 47.86
C PRO A 464 10.29 -21.14 47.95
N LEU A 465 9.59 -21.05 49.08
CA LEU A 465 8.59 -20.00 49.35
C LEU A 465 9.20 -18.59 49.40
N GLU A 466 10.39 -18.45 50.01
CA GLU A 466 11.10 -17.18 50.15
C GLU A 466 11.71 -16.74 48.82
N ILE A 467 12.23 -17.69 48.04
CA ILE A 467 12.72 -17.47 46.67
C ILE A 467 11.56 -17.02 45.78
N ALA A 468 10.40 -17.68 45.86
CA ALA A 468 9.21 -17.33 45.11
C ALA A 468 8.77 -15.89 45.39
N LYS A 469 8.73 -15.49 46.67
CA LYS A 469 8.41 -14.11 47.08
C LYS A 469 9.47 -13.10 46.61
N LYS A 470 10.76 -13.44 46.71
CA LYS A 470 11.87 -12.57 46.30
C LYS A 470 11.93 -12.36 44.79
N ARG A 471 11.53 -13.37 44.01
CA ARG A 471 11.53 -13.35 42.54
C ARG A 471 10.18 -13.01 41.91
N ASN A 472 9.15 -12.80 42.71
CA ASN A 472 7.77 -12.61 42.26
C ASN A 472 7.27 -13.72 41.31
N LEU A 473 7.57 -14.98 41.64
CA LEU A 473 7.16 -16.17 40.90
C LEU A 473 6.28 -17.06 41.78
N ALA A 474 5.50 -17.96 41.17
CA ALA A 474 4.78 -18.99 41.92
C ALA A 474 5.76 -20.00 42.54
N VAL A 475 5.45 -20.50 43.74
CA VAL A 475 6.28 -21.52 44.44
C VAL A 475 6.50 -22.76 43.57
N SER A 476 5.45 -23.20 42.87
CA SER A 476 5.49 -24.31 41.92
C SER A 476 6.44 -24.09 40.73
N THR A 477 6.74 -22.84 40.37
CA THR A 477 7.71 -22.49 39.32
C THR A 477 9.13 -22.63 39.85
N ILE A 478 9.38 -22.19 41.09
CA ILE A 478 10.67 -22.38 41.77
C ILE A 478 10.95 -23.87 42.00
N GLU A 479 9.97 -24.64 42.49
CA GLU A 479 10.09 -26.10 42.64
C GLU A 479 10.37 -26.77 41.29
N GLY A 480 9.75 -26.31 40.20
CA GLY A 480 10.03 -26.79 38.85
C GLY A 480 11.44 -26.45 38.35
N HIS A 481 11.98 -25.29 38.72
CA HIS A 481 13.37 -24.94 38.42
C HIS A 481 14.35 -25.82 39.19
N LEU A 482 14.11 -26.07 40.48
CA LEU A 482 14.96 -26.91 41.32
C LEU A 482 14.91 -28.38 40.91
N ALA A 483 13.75 -28.86 40.43
CA ALA A 483 13.60 -30.21 39.88
C ALA A 483 14.55 -30.51 38.70
N HIS A 484 14.90 -29.51 37.90
CA HIS A 484 15.89 -29.67 36.84
C HIS A 484 17.25 -30.12 37.37
N PHE A 485 17.69 -29.56 38.51
CA PHE A 485 18.98 -29.87 39.13
C PHE A 485 18.93 -31.17 39.95
N VAL A 486 17.77 -31.52 40.51
CA VAL A 486 17.53 -32.83 41.12
C VAL A 486 17.68 -33.96 40.10
N ASN A 487 17.09 -33.80 38.90
CA ASN A 487 17.24 -34.78 37.81
C ASN A 487 18.71 -34.98 37.41
N ARG A 488 19.46 -33.88 37.30
CA ARG A 488 20.90 -33.91 36.97
C ARG A 488 21.77 -34.44 38.11
N GLY A 489 21.21 -34.67 39.31
CA GLY A 489 21.95 -35.13 40.48
C GLY A 489 22.79 -34.05 41.16
N GLU A 490 22.55 -32.78 40.86
CA GLU A 490 23.29 -31.63 41.40
C GLU A 490 22.67 -31.09 42.69
N LEU A 491 21.47 -31.57 43.04
CA LEU A 491 20.72 -31.17 44.23
C LEU A 491 20.06 -32.40 44.86
N ASP A 492 20.22 -32.60 46.16
CA ASP A 492 19.53 -33.67 46.88
C ASP A 492 18.06 -33.30 47.07
N ILE A 493 17.16 -34.21 46.68
CA ILE A 493 15.73 -34.02 46.82
C ILE A 493 15.31 -33.87 48.28
N PHE A 494 16.02 -34.50 49.22
CA PHE A 494 15.69 -34.42 50.64
C PHE A 494 16.05 -33.08 51.29
N GLU A 495 16.74 -32.19 50.57
CA GLU A 495 16.88 -30.77 50.94
C GLU A 495 15.61 -29.95 50.63
N LEU A 496 14.73 -30.46 49.76
CA LEU A 496 13.55 -29.77 49.26
C LEU A 496 12.23 -30.33 49.79
N ILE A 497 12.16 -31.63 50.05
CA ILE A 497 10.94 -32.31 50.48
C ILE A 497 11.23 -33.31 51.60
N ASP A 498 10.32 -33.38 52.58
CA ASP A 498 10.39 -34.36 53.66
C ASP A 498 10.26 -35.80 53.15
N ARG A 499 11.01 -36.71 53.77
CA ARG A 499 11.06 -38.13 53.39
C ARG A 499 9.69 -38.82 53.40
N LYS A 500 8.83 -38.47 54.37
CA LYS A 500 7.44 -38.97 54.45
C LYS A 500 6.60 -38.56 53.23
N LYS A 501 6.77 -37.32 52.74
CA LYS A 501 6.06 -36.83 51.55
C LYS A 501 6.63 -37.45 50.28
N TYR A 502 7.95 -37.59 50.20
CA TYR A 502 8.62 -38.28 49.09
C TYR A 502 8.07 -39.70 48.93
N ASP A 503 8.04 -40.50 50.01
CA ASP A 503 7.59 -41.89 49.96
C ASP A 503 6.13 -42.03 49.50
N ALA A 504 5.26 -41.11 49.94
CA ALA A 504 3.85 -41.07 49.55
C ALA A 504 3.68 -40.76 48.04
N ILE A 505 4.40 -39.75 47.53
CA ILE A 505 4.37 -39.38 46.11
C ILE A 505 5.00 -40.49 45.26
N ALA A 506 6.13 -41.06 45.70
CA ALA A 506 6.85 -42.10 44.98
C ALA A 506 6.03 -43.39 44.84
N LYS A 507 5.30 -43.76 45.90
CA LYS A 507 4.34 -44.88 45.84
C LYS A 507 3.27 -44.64 44.77
N CYS A 508 2.64 -43.46 44.79
CA CYS A 508 1.60 -43.11 43.83
C CYS A 508 2.11 -43.05 42.38
N LEU A 509 3.38 -42.65 42.19
CA LEU A 509 4.03 -42.62 40.88
C LEU A 509 4.41 -44.01 40.35
N ARG A 510 4.78 -44.96 41.21
CA ARG A 510 5.10 -46.34 40.83
C ARG A 510 3.86 -47.17 40.51
N GLU A 511 2.74 -46.86 41.16
CA GLU A 511 1.44 -47.51 40.94
C GLU A 511 0.64 -46.86 39.79
N LYS A 512 1.28 -45.92 39.07
CA LYS A 512 0.66 -45.15 38.00
C LYS A 512 0.46 -45.98 36.73
N THR A 513 -0.72 -45.88 36.13
CA THR A 513 -1.02 -46.43 34.79
C THR A 513 -0.56 -45.47 33.68
N GLU A 514 -0.28 -45.99 32.48
CA GLU A 514 0.21 -45.16 31.34
C GLU A 514 -0.72 -44.00 30.97
N THR A 515 -2.01 -44.11 31.27
CA THR A 515 -3.04 -43.11 30.96
C THR A 515 -3.19 -42.01 32.01
N GLU A 516 -2.59 -42.14 33.20
CA GLU A 516 -2.78 -41.16 34.27
C GLU A 516 -1.95 -39.89 34.04
N THR A 517 -2.54 -38.73 34.34
CA THR A 517 -1.88 -37.43 34.26
C THR A 517 -1.34 -37.01 35.63
N THR A 518 -0.47 -36.00 35.66
CA THR A 518 0.03 -35.40 36.92
C THR A 518 -1.11 -34.81 37.76
N SER A 519 -2.21 -34.41 37.14
CA SER A 519 -3.43 -33.96 37.83
C SER A 519 -4.16 -35.09 38.54
N ASP A 520 -4.20 -36.28 37.95
CA ASP A 520 -4.80 -37.46 38.59
C ASP A 520 -4.00 -37.89 39.83
N ILE A 521 -2.67 -37.82 39.74
CA ILE A 521 -1.75 -38.11 40.85
C ILE A 521 -1.92 -37.09 41.98
N LYS A 522 -2.04 -35.79 41.64
CA LYS A 522 -2.32 -34.76 42.65
C LYS A 522 -3.67 -35.00 43.34
N ASN A 523 -4.71 -35.37 42.58
CA ASN A 523 -6.03 -35.65 43.14
C ASN A 523 -6.02 -36.85 44.10
N LYS A 524 -5.22 -37.90 43.82
CA LYS A 524 -5.03 -39.04 44.74
C LYS A 524 -4.30 -38.68 46.03
N LEU A 525 -3.32 -37.77 45.95
CA LEU A 525 -2.50 -37.36 47.09
C LEU A 525 -3.20 -36.31 47.98
N GLY A 526 -4.10 -35.50 47.42
CA GLY A 526 -4.85 -34.47 48.11
C GLY A 526 -4.12 -33.13 48.26
N ASP A 527 -4.76 -32.14 48.91
CA ASP A 527 -4.30 -30.75 48.97
C ASP A 527 -3.01 -30.52 49.78
N GLY A 528 -2.54 -31.53 50.51
CA GLY A 528 -1.26 -31.49 51.24
C GLY A 528 -0.02 -31.59 50.34
N TYR A 529 -0.20 -31.81 49.03
CA TYR A 529 0.86 -32.03 48.05
C TYR A 529 0.75 -31.08 46.85
N SER A 530 1.86 -30.41 46.52
CA SER A 530 1.93 -29.45 45.43
C SER A 530 2.27 -30.14 44.09
N TYR A 531 1.84 -29.54 42.98
CA TYR A 531 2.28 -29.95 41.64
C TYR A 531 3.80 -29.81 41.42
N GLY A 532 4.49 -28.98 42.20
CA GLY A 532 5.95 -28.87 42.16
C GLY A 532 6.62 -29.98 42.96
N GLU A 533 6.09 -30.36 44.13
CA GLU A 533 6.54 -31.53 44.90
C GLU A 533 6.43 -32.83 44.08
N ILE A 534 5.34 -33.02 43.33
CA ILE A 534 5.19 -34.17 42.44
C ILE A 534 6.26 -34.17 41.34
N ARG A 535 6.53 -33.00 40.72
CA ARG A 535 7.57 -32.87 39.69
C ARG A 535 8.99 -33.10 40.23
N LEU A 536 9.26 -32.70 41.47
CA LEU A 536 10.52 -32.98 42.16
C LEU A 536 10.74 -34.49 42.30
N VAL A 537 9.73 -35.22 42.80
CA VAL A 537 9.83 -36.67 42.98
C VAL A 537 9.92 -37.40 41.63
N MET A 538 9.18 -36.94 40.60
CA MET A 538 9.34 -37.46 39.24
C MET A 538 10.76 -37.26 38.71
N ALA A 539 11.33 -36.06 38.86
CA ALA A 539 12.69 -35.76 38.45
C ALA A 539 13.74 -36.63 39.15
N ASN A 540 13.48 -37.09 40.38
CA ASN A 540 14.37 -37.98 41.11
C ASN A 540 14.19 -39.47 40.75
N LEU A 541 12.95 -39.92 40.51
CA LEU A 541 12.64 -41.32 40.19
C LEU A 541 12.97 -41.70 38.75
N TYR A 542 12.90 -40.74 37.82
CA TYR A 542 13.18 -40.93 36.40
C TYR A 542 14.57 -40.39 36.01
N LYS A 543 15.47 -40.29 36.99
CA LYS A 543 16.87 -39.92 36.83
C LYS A 543 17.68 -40.99 36.09
#